data_AF-A0AAD6WZE4-F1
#
_entry.id   AF-A0AAD6WZE4-F1
#
_cell.length_a   1.000
_cell.length_b   1.000
_cell.length_c   1.000
_cell.angle_alpha   90.00
_cell.angle_beta   90.00
_cell.angle_gamma   90.00
#
_symmetry.space_group_name_H-M   'P 1'
#
loop_
_entity.id
_entity.type
_entity.pdbx_description
1 polymer ?
#
loop_
_entity_poly.entity_id
_entity_poly.type
_entity_poly.pdbx_seq_one_letter_code
_entity_poly.pdbx_strand_id
1 'polypeptide(L)'
;MSTYWDSYPNFVHNPAAPVQTEFKLLAAQCGWKVGGAQYKREWACCGREEFTRYFGSEENGLDGWQGLCATVGIEEIPNSITQCKKVLRTVWVNIFDLVDGRSTGQPAKTHASADALRKYSIKKKKIFPKKAAKGNPFLKVLLIEMFL
;
A
#
# COMPACT_ATOMS: atom_id res chain seq x y z
N MET A 1 -18.76 -0.12 -2.13
CA MET A 1 -17.67 -0.07 -1.12
C MET A 1 -17.18 1.36 -1.01
N SER A 2 -17.08 1.89 0.22
CA SER A 2 -16.55 3.23 0.50
C SER A 2 -15.05 3.30 0.19
N THR A 3 -14.55 4.45 -0.25
CA THR A 3 -13.12 4.79 -0.34
C THR A 3 -12.68 5.60 0.88
N TYR A 4 -11.37 5.78 1.08
CA TYR A 4 -10.87 6.76 2.05
C TYR A 4 -11.38 8.18 1.71
N TRP A 5 -11.44 8.50 0.42
CA TRP A 5 -11.81 9.82 -0.10
C TRP A 5 -13.26 10.20 0.18
N ASP A 6 -14.16 9.21 0.32
CA ASP A 6 -15.57 9.43 0.63
C ASP A 6 -15.78 10.12 2.00
N SER A 7 -14.79 10.05 2.90
CA SER A 7 -14.80 10.80 4.16
C SER A 7 -14.59 12.32 3.99
N TYR A 8 -14.30 12.78 2.77
CA TYR A 8 -13.99 14.17 2.43
C TYR A 8 -14.85 14.64 1.25
N PRO A 9 -16.17 14.86 1.44
CA PRO A 9 -17.10 15.11 0.33
C PRO A 9 -16.80 16.39 -0.48
N ASN A 10 -16.04 17.33 0.10
CA ASN A 10 -15.62 18.56 -0.57
C ASN A 10 -14.30 18.42 -1.35
N PHE A 11 -13.68 17.24 -1.34
CA PHE A 11 -12.46 16.96 -2.08
C PHE A 11 -12.80 16.15 -3.33
N VAL A 12 -12.48 16.69 -4.50
CA VAL A 12 -12.70 16.01 -5.78
C VAL A 12 -11.49 15.13 -6.08
N HIS A 13 -11.59 13.85 -5.71
CA HIS A 13 -10.51 12.88 -5.92
C HIS A 13 -10.38 12.48 -7.40
N ASN A 14 -9.15 12.50 -7.93
CA ASN A 14 -8.79 11.94 -9.22
C ASN A 14 -8.17 10.53 -9.06
N PRO A 15 -8.91 9.45 -9.37
CA PRO A 15 -8.40 8.08 -9.21
C PRO A 15 -7.28 7.70 -10.20
N ALA A 16 -7.09 8.47 -11.28
CA ALA A 16 -6.00 8.24 -12.22
C ALA A 16 -4.65 8.84 -11.75
N ALA A 17 -4.66 9.66 -10.71
CA ALA A 17 -3.46 10.24 -10.14
C ALA A 17 -2.86 9.35 -9.03
N PRO A 18 -1.53 9.43 -8.78
CA PRO A 18 -0.93 8.70 -7.68
C PRO A 18 -1.55 9.10 -6.33
N VAL A 19 -1.81 8.12 -5.47
CA VAL A 19 -2.39 8.27 -4.12
C VAL A 19 -1.66 9.32 -3.29
N GLN A 20 -0.33 9.40 -3.41
CA GLN A 20 0.48 10.38 -2.69
C GLN A 20 0.25 11.82 -3.20
N THR A 21 -0.03 12.00 -4.49
CA THR A 21 -0.34 13.31 -5.08
C THR A 21 -1.69 13.79 -4.57
N GLU A 22 -2.71 12.94 -4.68
CA GLU A 22 -4.07 13.22 -4.23
C GLU A 22 -4.11 13.50 -2.73
N PHE A 23 -3.40 12.70 -1.92
CA PHE A 23 -3.33 12.91 -0.48
C PHE A 23 -2.69 14.25 -0.12
N LYS A 24 -1.66 14.71 -0.86
CA LYS A 24 -1.05 16.02 -0.61
C LYS A 24 -2.01 17.17 -0.94
N LEU A 25 -2.81 17.04 -1.99
CA LEU A 25 -3.84 18.02 -2.34
C LEU A 25 -4.90 18.10 -1.24
N LEU A 26 -5.41 16.95 -0.81
CA LEU A 26 -6.35 16.86 0.32
C LEU A 26 -5.76 17.47 1.59
N ALA A 27 -4.53 17.11 1.94
CA ALA A 27 -3.85 17.63 3.13
C ALA A 27 -3.70 19.16 3.08
N ALA A 28 -3.40 19.73 1.91
CA ALA A 28 -3.35 21.18 1.73
C ALA A 28 -4.73 21.82 1.91
N GLN A 29 -5.77 21.25 1.30
CA GLN A 29 -7.16 21.74 1.44
C GLN A 29 -7.64 21.70 2.89
N CYS A 30 -7.30 20.66 3.64
CA CYS A 30 -7.66 20.54 5.05
C CYS A 30 -6.70 21.26 6.01
N GLY A 31 -5.68 21.97 5.50
CA GLY A 31 -4.72 22.72 6.32
C GLY A 31 -3.80 21.85 7.18
N TRP A 32 -3.59 20.58 6.83
CA TRP A 32 -2.73 19.68 7.59
C TRP A 32 -1.25 19.99 7.36
N LYS A 33 -0.55 20.39 8.43
CA LYS A 33 0.89 20.61 8.39
C LYS A 33 1.63 19.35 7.93
N VAL A 34 2.39 19.44 6.84
CA VAL A 34 3.21 18.35 6.31
C VAL A 34 4.14 17.80 7.40
N GLY A 35 4.08 16.49 7.63
CA GLY A 35 4.86 15.82 8.68
C GLY A 35 4.34 16.03 10.11
N GLY A 36 3.28 16.80 10.30
CA GLY A 36 2.55 16.92 11.57
C GLY A 36 1.82 15.64 11.96
N ALA A 37 1.33 15.60 13.20
CA ALA A 37 0.66 14.41 13.75
C ALA A 37 -0.58 14.01 12.93
N GLN A 38 -1.44 14.97 12.58
CA GLN A 38 -2.63 14.72 11.76
C GLN A 38 -2.26 14.24 10.36
N TYR A 39 -1.35 14.92 9.66
CA TYR A 39 -0.86 14.49 8.34
C TYR A 39 -0.37 13.03 8.36
N LYS A 40 0.43 12.65 9.36
CA LYS A 40 0.94 11.28 9.49
C LYS A 40 -0.16 10.26 9.78
N ARG A 41 -1.13 10.62 10.63
CA ARG A 41 -2.29 9.77 10.94
C ARG A 41 -3.14 9.54 9.71
N GLU A 42 -3.50 10.61 9.01
CA GLU A 42 -4.34 10.54 7.81
C GLU A 42 -3.64 9.81 6.67
N TRP A 43 -2.31 9.98 6.53
CA TRP A 43 -1.54 9.24 5.54
C TRP A 43 -1.53 7.72 5.82
N ALA A 44 -1.44 7.36 7.09
CA ALA A 44 -1.58 5.96 7.54
C ALA A 44 -2.99 5.40 7.24
N CYS A 45 -4.05 6.15 7.52
CA CYS A 45 -5.43 5.75 7.26
C CYS A 45 -5.66 5.57 5.76
N CYS A 46 -5.31 6.57 4.95
CA CYS A 46 -5.40 6.54 3.50
C CYS A 46 -4.73 5.30 2.91
N GLY A 47 -3.44 5.07 3.24
CA GLY A 47 -2.72 3.92 2.73
C GLY A 47 -3.32 2.58 3.14
N ARG A 48 -3.79 2.45 4.39
CA ARG A 48 -4.41 1.21 4.88
C ARG A 48 -5.75 0.95 4.20
N GLU A 49 -6.60 1.96 4.10
CA GLU A 49 -7.97 1.81 3.59
C GLU A 49 -7.98 1.57 2.09
N GLU A 50 -7.20 2.32 1.32
CA GLU A 50 -7.10 2.11 -0.12
C GLU A 50 -6.48 0.75 -0.44
N PHE A 51 -5.44 0.33 0.29
CA PHE A 51 -4.89 -1.02 0.12
C PHE A 51 -5.93 -2.10 0.47
N THR A 52 -6.61 -1.97 1.61
CA THR A 52 -7.62 -2.95 2.06
C THR A 52 -8.80 -3.02 1.09
N ARG A 53 -9.17 -1.90 0.46
CA ARG A 53 -10.20 -1.86 -0.59
C ARG A 53 -9.81 -2.72 -1.80
N TYR A 54 -8.56 -2.63 -2.26
CA TYR A 54 -8.13 -3.35 -3.47
C TYR A 54 -7.74 -4.80 -3.24
N PHE A 55 -7.22 -5.13 -2.06
CA PHE A 55 -6.62 -6.43 -1.76
C PHE A 55 -7.34 -7.20 -0.64
N GLY A 56 -8.21 -6.55 0.11
CA GLY A 56 -8.87 -7.13 1.28
C GLY A 56 -7.97 -7.15 2.53
N SER A 57 -8.44 -7.88 3.53
CA SER A 57 -7.72 -8.10 4.81
C SER A 57 -8.00 -9.49 5.41
N GLU A 58 -8.59 -10.41 4.64
CA GLU A 58 -8.99 -11.73 5.13
C GLU A 58 -7.77 -12.65 5.28
N GLU A 59 -7.36 -12.91 6.52
CA GLU A 59 -6.17 -13.71 6.77
C GLU A 59 -6.31 -15.18 6.31
N ASN A 60 -7.52 -15.73 6.41
CA ASN A 60 -7.80 -17.14 6.16
C ASN A 60 -8.35 -17.42 4.74
N GLY A 61 -8.50 -16.39 3.90
CA GLY A 61 -8.96 -16.53 2.52
C GLY A 61 -7.79 -16.78 1.57
N LEU A 62 -7.66 -18.00 1.05
CA LEU A 62 -6.57 -18.37 0.13
C LEU A 62 -6.57 -17.50 -1.14
N ASP A 63 -7.75 -17.25 -1.72
CA ASP A 63 -7.90 -16.47 -2.95
C ASP A 63 -7.31 -15.05 -2.84
N GLY A 64 -7.44 -14.41 -1.68
CA GLY A 64 -6.84 -13.10 -1.43
C GLY A 64 -5.31 -13.14 -1.45
N TRP A 65 -4.71 -14.18 -0.86
CA TRP A 65 -3.27 -14.38 -0.89
C TRP A 65 -2.76 -14.71 -2.29
N GLN A 66 -3.46 -15.57 -3.02
CA GLN A 66 -3.12 -15.94 -4.40
C GLN A 66 -3.26 -14.75 -5.35
N GLY A 67 -4.33 -13.95 -5.22
CA GLY A 67 -4.52 -12.72 -5.98
C GLY A 67 -3.44 -11.68 -5.70
N LEU A 68 -2.98 -11.57 -4.45
CA LEU A 68 -1.83 -10.73 -4.13
C LEU A 68 -0.53 -11.27 -4.75
N CYS A 69 -0.30 -12.58 -4.72
CA CYS A 69 0.85 -13.21 -5.39
C CYS A 69 0.87 -12.89 -6.89
N ALA A 70 -0.26 -13.06 -7.57
CA ALA A 70 -0.42 -12.72 -8.98
C ALA A 70 -0.13 -11.24 -9.25
N THR A 71 -0.68 -10.33 -8.41
CA THR A 71 -0.52 -8.89 -8.58
C THR A 71 0.94 -8.46 -8.51
N VAL A 72 1.76 -9.13 -7.68
CA VAL A 72 3.18 -8.81 -7.54
C VAL A 72 4.08 -9.58 -8.52
N GLY A 73 3.49 -10.32 -9.47
CA GLY A 73 4.21 -11.00 -10.54
C GLY A 73 4.79 -12.37 -10.17
N ILE A 74 4.22 -13.07 -9.18
CA ILE A 74 4.57 -14.46 -8.92
C ILE A 74 3.85 -15.35 -9.95
N GLU A 75 4.61 -16.02 -10.81
CA GLU A 75 4.09 -16.88 -11.88
C GLU A 75 3.53 -18.20 -11.33
N GLU A 76 4.31 -18.89 -10.51
CA GLU A 76 3.88 -20.13 -9.86
C GLU A 76 3.13 -19.80 -8.55
N ILE A 77 1.84 -19.53 -8.68
CA ILE A 77 0.98 -19.20 -7.54
C ILE A 77 0.85 -20.40 -6.59
N PRO A 78 1.23 -20.29 -5.32
CA PRO A 78 1.15 -21.41 -4.39
C PRO A 78 -0.28 -21.79 -4.01
N ASN A 79 -0.49 -23.05 -3.63
CA ASN A 79 -1.81 -23.60 -3.26
C ASN A 79 -2.10 -23.56 -1.75
N SER A 80 -1.30 -22.84 -0.97
CA SER A 80 -1.55 -22.66 0.47
C SER A 80 -1.18 -21.26 0.94
N ILE A 81 -1.88 -20.79 1.97
CA ILE A 81 -1.67 -19.47 2.60
C ILE A 81 -0.24 -19.35 3.12
N THR A 82 0.27 -20.41 3.77
CA THR A 82 1.63 -20.42 4.31
C THR A 82 2.68 -20.27 3.21
N GLN A 83 2.52 -20.94 2.08
CA GLN A 83 3.44 -20.80 0.94
C GLN A 83 3.31 -19.43 0.27
N CYS A 84 2.09 -18.91 0.09
CA CYS A 84 1.87 -17.53 -0.41
C CYS A 84 2.60 -16.50 0.46
N LYS A 85 2.40 -16.56 1.79
CA LYS A 85 3.11 -15.71 2.76
C LYS A 85 4.64 -15.86 2.66
N LYS A 86 5.15 -17.05 2.32
CA LYS A 86 6.60 -17.30 2.18
C LYS A 86 7.16 -16.60 0.94
N VAL A 87 6.53 -16.79 -0.23
CA VAL A 87 6.98 -16.17 -1.48
C VAL A 87 6.78 -14.65 -1.48
N LEU A 88 5.70 -14.14 -0.90
CA LEU A 88 5.47 -12.69 -0.82
C LEU A 88 6.54 -11.95 -0.01
N ARG A 89 7.12 -12.59 1.02
CA ARG A 89 8.23 -12.00 1.79
C ARG A 89 9.53 -11.85 1.00
N THR A 90 9.67 -12.55 -0.13
CA THR A 90 10.81 -12.40 -1.04
C THR A 90 10.56 -11.34 -2.12
N VAL A 91 9.38 -10.73 -2.13
CA VAL A 91 9.03 -9.67 -3.07
C VAL A 91 9.24 -8.32 -2.42
N TRP A 92 9.99 -7.46 -3.08
CA TRP A 92 10.27 -6.10 -2.63
C TRP A 92 9.49 -5.10 -3.48
N VAL A 93 8.29 -4.73 -3.03
CA VAL A 93 7.40 -3.78 -3.70
C VAL A 93 6.95 -2.69 -2.73
N ASN A 94 6.75 -1.46 -3.23
CA ASN A 94 6.20 -0.39 -2.40
C ASN A 94 4.67 -0.52 -2.30
N ILE A 95 4.13 -0.47 -1.07
CA ILE A 95 2.69 -0.62 -0.81
C ILE A 95 1.85 0.46 -1.52
N PHE A 96 2.33 1.71 -1.57
CA PHE A 96 1.59 2.77 -2.27
C PHE A 96 1.65 2.59 -3.80
N ASP A 97 2.72 2.01 -4.33
CA ASP A 97 2.80 1.68 -5.76
C ASP A 97 1.84 0.53 -6.12
N LEU A 98 1.55 -0.40 -5.20
CA LEU A 98 0.50 -1.40 -5.39
C LEU A 98 -0.89 -0.78 -5.48
N VAL A 99 -1.19 0.19 -4.62
CA VAL A 99 -2.44 0.95 -4.66
C VAL A 99 -2.55 1.74 -5.97
N ASP A 100 -1.50 2.49 -6.32
CA ASP A 100 -1.43 3.26 -7.57
C ASP A 100 -1.63 2.35 -8.79
N GLY A 101 -0.97 1.19 -8.80
CA GLY A 101 -1.08 0.22 -9.88
C GLY A 101 -2.49 -0.34 -10.04
N ARG A 102 -3.16 -0.70 -8.94
CA ARG A 102 -4.56 -1.17 -9.00
C ARG A 102 -5.53 -0.08 -9.43
N SER A 103 -5.31 1.17 -9.02
CA SER A 103 -6.16 2.29 -9.43
C SER A 103 -6.02 2.61 -10.93
N THR A 104 -4.80 2.52 -11.47
CA THR A 104 -4.48 2.88 -12.86
C THR A 104 -4.46 1.70 -13.84
N GLY A 105 -4.61 0.46 -13.35
CA GLY A 105 -4.47 -0.75 -14.15
C GLY A 105 -3.02 -1.07 -14.57
N GLN A 106 -2.04 -0.37 -14.02
CA GLN A 106 -0.61 -0.58 -14.31
C GLN A 106 0.03 -1.50 -13.27
N PRO A 107 0.97 -2.38 -13.67
CA PRO A 107 1.68 -3.21 -12.70
C PRO A 107 2.55 -2.36 -11.76
N ALA A 108 2.54 -2.70 -10.48
CA ALA A 108 3.40 -2.04 -9.50
C ALA A 108 4.86 -2.41 -9.73
N LYS A 109 5.77 -1.45 -9.50
CA LYS A 109 7.20 -1.69 -9.63
C LYS A 109 7.73 -2.57 -8.49
N THR A 110 8.27 -3.73 -8.84
CA THR A 110 9.08 -4.54 -7.93
C THR A 110 10.55 -4.09 -7.99
N HIS A 111 11.29 -4.38 -6.93
CA HIS A 111 12.69 -4.04 -6.75
C HIS A 111 13.52 -5.30 -6.60
N ALA A 112 14.79 -5.25 -6.99
CA ALA A 112 15.70 -6.40 -6.94
C ALA A 112 16.17 -6.78 -5.52
N SER A 113 15.94 -5.93 -4.52
CA SER A 113 16.32 -6.19 -3.12
C SER A 113 15.57 -5.29 -2.14
N ALA A 114 15.57 -5.67 -0.86
CA ALA A 114 15.05 -4.83 0.23
C ALA A 114 15.74 -3.47 0.29
N ASP A 115 17.05 -3.43 0.06
CA ASP A 115 17.84 -2.20 0.03
C ASP A 115 17.45 -1.28 -1.13
N ALA A 116 17.18 -1.85 -2.31
CA ALA A 116 16.71 -1.09 -3.46
C ALA A 116 15.32 -0.49 -3.19
N LEU A 117 14.40 -1.28 -2.61
CA LEU A 117 13.09 -0.79 -2.17
C LEU A 117 13.23 0.30 -1.10
N ARG A 118 14.12 0.15 -0.13
CA ARG A 118 14.38 1.15 0.93
C ARG A 118 14.85 2.47 0.35
N LYS A 119 15.91 2.46 -0.48
CA LYS A 119 16.45 3.65 -1.15
C LYS A 119 15.38 4.36 -1.98
N TYR A 120 14.59 3.59 -2.74
CA TYR A 120 13.49 4.10 -3.53
C TYR A 120 12.40 4.76 -2.65
N SER A 121 11.95 4.07 -1.60
CA SER A 121 10.87 4.52 -0.72
C SER A 121 11.25 5.78 0.05
N ILE A 122 12.51 5.91 0.48
CA ILE A 122 13.05 7.14 1.09
C ILE A 122 13.08 8.27 0.06
N LYS A 123 13.68 8.04 -1.13
CA LYS A 123 13.79 9.05 -2.19
C LYS A 123 12.42 9.59 -2.63
N LYS A 124 11.43 8.71 -2.73
CA LYS A 124 10.05 9.06 -3.12
C LYS A 124 9.16 9.49 -1.96
N LYS A 125 9.67 9.45 -0.72
CA LYS A 125 8.89 9.71 0.51
C LYS A 125 7.63 8.83 0.62
N LYS A 126 7.70 7.59 0.10
CA LYS A 126 6.62 6.58 0.10
C LYS A 126 6.88 5.55 1.20
N ILE A 127 6.91 5.97 2.46
CA ILE A 127 7.17 5.08 3.60
C ILE A 127 5.83 4.68 4.24
N PHE A 128 5.55 3.38 4.30
CA PHE A 128 4.33 2.87 4.91
C PHE A 128 4.47 2.76 6.44
N PRO A 129 3.55 3.33 7.24
CA PRO A 129 3.65 3.27 8.70
C PRO A 129 3.41 1.86 9.26
N LYS A 130 4.40 1.29 9.95
CA LYS A 130 4.34 -0.06 10.58
C LYS A 130 3.08 -0.28 11.44
N LYS A 131 2.66 0.73 12.21
CA LYS A 131 1.46 0.65 13.06
C LYS A 131 0.17 0.47 12.24
N ALA A 132 0.06 1.11 11.08
CA ALA A 132 -1.10 1.01 10.20
C ALA A 132 -1.20 -0.38 9.53
N ALA A 133 -0.06 -1.00 9.24
CA ALA A 133 0.01 -2.32 8.63
C ALA A 133 -0.34 -3.46 9.60
N LYS A 134 -0.22 -3.27 10.92
CA LYS A 134 -0.48 -4.34 11.91
C LYS A 134 -1.91 -4.91 11.84
N GLY A 135 -2.88 -4.11 11.40
CA GLY A 135 -4.28 -4.52 11.29
C GLY A 135 -4.66 -5.25 10.00
N ASN A 136 -3.73 -5.39 9.04
CA ASN A 136 -3.99 -6.09 7.78
C ASN A 136 -2.87 -7.12 7.51
N PRO A 137 -3.20 -8.42 7.41
CA PRO A 137 -2.20 -9.48 7.29
C PRO A 137 -1.41 -9.40 5.97
N PHE A 138 -2.04 -8.97 4.87
CA PHE A 138 -1.38 -8.77 3.59
C PHE A 138 -0.34 -7.64 3.66
N LEU A 139 -0.72 -6.49 4.24
CA LEU A 139 0.22 -5.38 4.48
C LEU A 139 1.42 -5.82 5.31
N LYS A 140 1.16 -6.57 6.39
CA LYS A 140 2.20 -7.04 7.32
C LYS A 140 3.28 -7.88 6.61
N VAL A 141 2.91 -8.70 5.64
CA VAL A 141 3.84 -9.58 4.90
C VAL A 141 4.78 -8.79 3.97
N LEU A 142 4.33 -7.65 3.46
CA LEU A 142 5.08 -6.80 2.51
C LEU A 142 5.99 -5.77 3.20
N LEU A 143 5.95 -5.66 4.53
CA LEU A 143 6.78 -4.69 5.26
C LEU A 143 8.26 -5.07 5.20
N ILE A 144 9.10 -4.06 5.01
CA ILE A 144 10.55 -4.13 5.21
C ILE A 144 11.01 -3.19 6.32
N GLU A 145 12.17 -3.47 6.90
CA GLU A 145 12.82 -2.56 7.84
C GLU A 145 13.47 -1.39 7.11
N MET A 146 13.11 -0.18 7.53
CA MET A 146 13.49 1.06 6.85
C MET A 146 14.73 1.74 7.44
N PHE A 147 14.95 1.57 8.75
CA PHE A 147 16.06 2.14 9.49
C PHE A 147 16.60 1.00 10.37
N LEU A 148 17.88 0.69 10.19
CA LEU A 148 18.64 -0.23 11.05
C LEU A 148 19.17 0.53 12.25
#